data_AF-A0A090Y7H1-F1
#
_entry.id   AF-A0A090Y7H1-F1
#
_cell.length_a   1.000
_cell.length_b   1.000
_cell.length_c   1.000
_cell.angle_alpha   90.00
_cell.angle_beta   90.00
_cell.angle_gamma   90.00
#
_symmetry.space_group_name_H-M   'P 1'
#
loop_
_entity.id
_entity.type
_entity.pdbx_description
1 polymer ?
#
loop_
_entity_poly.entity_id
_entity_poly.type
_entity_poly.pdbx_seq_one_letter_code
_entity_poly.pdbx_strand_id
1 'polypeptide(L)'
;MWWPLRRNLDGLHPEYEIMDWRGRSYFADFAWLTEAVKWVIEIKGYGPHVRDMDRGGYCRELNRELFLQALGFRVISFAYDDVERHPELCITLLRMLLSRYEATRLAGLGKIALKSTLLFAAQLGKSVRPKDVAEHLGVSHRTAVRYLQQLCQMGWLIPQLSGSSGRVLMYEVIRRDWDAFEW
;
A
#
# COMPACT_ATOMS: atom_id res chain seq x y z
N MET A 1 -11.69 16.90 -4.85
CA MET A 1 -10.32 16.38 -5.04
C MET A 1 -10.21 14.87 -5.04
N TRP A 2 -10.71 14.16 -4.02
CA TRP A 2 -10.54 12.70 -3.87
C TRP A 2 -11.31 11.84 -4.90
N TRP A 3 -12.61 12.12 -5.07
CA TRP A 3 -13.50 11.30 -5.90
C TRP A 3 -13.01 11.10 -7.36
N PRO A 4 -12.52 12.13 -8.08
CA PRO A 4 -11.95 11.97 -9.41
C PRO A 4 -10.73 11.03 -9.49
N LEU A 5 -10.03 10.80 -8.38
CA LEU A 5 -8.82 9.97 -8.32
C LEU A 5 -9.13 8.50 -8.03
N ARG A 6 -10.03 8.25 -7.06
CA ARG A 6 -10.22 6.91 -6.48
C ARG A 6 -11.56 6.27 -6.83
N ARG A 7 -12.60 7.07 -7.13
CA ARG A 7 -13.98 6.61 -7.38
C ARG A 7 -14.57 5.69 -6.29
N ASN A 8 -14.04 5.79 -5.08
CA ASN A 8 -14.52 5.16 -3.85
C ASN A 8 -14.04 5.98 -2.65
N LEU A 9 -14.54 5.65 -1.46
CA LEU A 9 -14.18 6.28 -0.19
C LEU A 9 -13.49 5.28 0.75
N ASP A 10 -12.97 4.17 0.22
CA ASP A 10 -12.48 3.06 1.03
C ASP A 10 -11.24 3.48 1.84
N GLY A 11 -11.34 3.30 3.17
CA GLY A 11 -10.32 3.70 4.13
C GLY A 11 -10.17 5.21 4.28
N LEU A 12 -11.02 6.03 3.67
CA LEU A 12 -11.04 7.48 3.85
C LEU A 12 -12.06 7.84 4.94
N HIS A 13 -11.56 8.42 6.04
CA HIS A 13 -12.33 8.76 7.22
C HIS A 13 -12.40 10.28 7.36
N PRO A 14 -13.58 10.91 7.28
CA PRO A 14 -13.74 12.33 7.57
C PRO A 14 -13.64 12.59 9.08
N GLU A 15 -13.23 13.79 9.46
CA GLU A 15 -13.19 14.27 10.86
C GLU A 15 -12.54 13.25 11.82
N TYR A 16 -11.39 12.73 11.43
CA TYR A 16 -10.76 11.60 12.10
C TYR A 16 -10.08 12.03 13.40
N GLU A 17 -10.50 11.44 14.52
CA GLU A 17 -9.98 11.73 15.84
C GLU A 17 -8.65 11.01 16.12
N ILE A 18 -7.66 11.77 16.58
CA ILE A 18 -6.34 11.29 16.99
C ILE A 18 -6.07 11.83 18.39
N MET A 19 -5.94 10.92 19.36
CA MET A 19 -5.64 11.28 20.73
C MET A 19 -4.14 11.51 20.91
N ASP A 20 -3.79 12.60 21.57
CA ASP A 20 -2.41 12.95 21.89
C ASP A 20 -1.93 12.30 23.20
N TRP A 21 -0.62 12.35 23.44
CA TRP A 21 0.02 11.76 24.64
C TRP A 21 -0.41 12.41 25.96
N ARG A 22 -1.21 13.48 25.92
CA ARG A 22 -1.76 14.21 27.06
C ARG A 22 -3.28 14.01 27.17
N GLY A 23 -3.86 13.12 26.37
CA GLY A 23 -5.29 12.83 26.34
C GLY A 23 -6.14 13.90 25.65
N ARG A 24 -5.55 14.76 24.82
CA ARG A 24 -6.31 15.73 24.01
C ARG A 24 -6.58 15.16 22.62
N SER A 25 -7.79 15.40 22.12
CA SER A 25 -8.18 15.00 20.78
C SER A 25 -7.76 16.04 19.74
N TYR A 26 -7.15 15.57 18.66
CA TYR A 26 -6.96 16.31 17.41
C TYR A 26 -7.88 15.71 16.35
N PHE A 27 -8.55 16.57 15.60
CA PHE A 27 -9.39 16.15 14.49
C PHE A 27 -8.72 16.54 13.18
N ALA A 28 -8.51 15.56 12.33
CA ALA A 28 -8.07 15.76 10.96
C ALA A 28 -9.27 15.88 10.03
N ASP A 29 -9.21 16.76 9.02
CA ASP A 29 -10.31 16.87 8.04
C ASP A 29 -10.58 15.51 7.38
N PHE A 30 -9.51 14.82 6.97
CA PHE A 30 -9.59 13.43 6.52
C PHE A 30 -8.37 12.62 6.96
N ALA A 31 -8.58 11.35 7.26
CA ALA A 31 -7.53 10.35 7.36
C ALA A 31 -7.73 9.27 6.29
N TRP A 32 -6.65 8.89 5.58
CA TRP A 32 -6.68 7.71 4.72
C TRP A 32 -5.84 6.59 5.34
N LEU A 33 -6.51 5.55 5.82
CA LEU A 33 -5.92 4.46 6.58
C LEU A 33 -5.99 3.17 5.77
N THR A 34 -4.83 2.57 5.56
CA THR A 34 -4.67 1.24 4.97
C THR A 34 -3.65 0.46 5.79
N GLU A 35 -3.52 -0.85 5.54
CA GLU A 35 -2.50 -1.67 6.22
C GLU A 35 -1.07 -1.14 6.01
N ALA A 36 -0.80 -0.50 4.87
CA ALA A 36 0.54 -0.05 4.50
C ALA A 36 0.76 1.46 4.70
N VAL A 37 -0.30 2.24 4.88
CA VAL A 37 -0.26 3.71 4.78
C VAL A 37 -1.22 4.35 5.76
N LYS A 38 -0.74 5.34 6.50
CA LYS A 38 -1.55 6.26 7.30
C LYS A 38 -1.34 7.69 6.79
N TRP A 39 -2.35 8.29 6.20
CA TRP A 39 -2.31 9.69 5.79
C TRP A 39 -3.29 10.53 6.59
N VAL A 40 -2.91 11.77 6.84
CA VAL A 40 -3.77 12.85 7.29
C VAL A 40 -3.80 13.87 6.16
N ILE A 41 -4.99 14.23 5.69
CA ILE A 41 -5.19 15.27 4.68
C ILE A 41 -5.89 16.44 5.38
N GLU A 42 -5.27 17.61 5.31
CA GLU A 42 -5.72 18.86 5.95
C GLU A 42 -5.97 19.92 4.89
N ILE A 43 -7.08 20.66 5.01
CA ILE A 43 -7.44 21.80 4.18
C ILE A 43 -7.30 23.06 5.04
N LYS A 44 -6.19 23.77 4.86
CA LYS A 44 -5.85 24.93 5.69
C LYS A 44 -6.32 26.23 5.05
N GLY A 45 -7.18 26.97 5.74
CA GLY A 45 -7.58 28.34 5.36
C GLY A 45 -6.58 29.40 5.80
N TYR A 46 -6.35 30.43 4.97
CA TYR A 46 -5.38 31.50 5.26
C TYR A 46 -5.71 32.31 6.52
N GLY A 47 -6.99 32.62 6.76
CA GLY A 47 -7.42 33.39 7.94
C GLY A 47 -7.02 32.69 9.26
N PRO A 48 -7.62 31.53 9.57
CA PRO A 48 -7.35 30.82 10.83
C PRO A 48 -5.93 30.30 10.99
N HIS A 49 -5.29 29.86 9.89
CA HIS A 49 -3.98 29.19 9.97
C HIS A 49 -2.79 30.12 9.72
N VAL A 50 -2.99 31.36 9.28
CA VAL A 50 -1.89 32.28 8.99
C VAL A 50 -2.17 33.68 9.53
N ARG A 51 -3.23 34.35 9.07
CA ARG A 51 -3.47 35.75 9.40
C ARG A 51 -3.79 35.98 10.87
N ASP A 52 -4.65 35.12 11.42
CA ASP A 52 -5.19 35.27 12.77
C ASP A 52 -4.42 34.39 13.79
N MET A 53 -3.32 33.77 13.35
CA MET A 53 -2.51 32.86 14.15
C MET A 53 -1.57 33.60 15.11
N ASP A 54 -1.66 33.26 16.40
CA ASP A 54 -0.74 33.74 17.42
C ASP A 54 0.49 32.83 17.56
N ARG A 55 1.50 33.29 18.31
CA ARG A 55 2.74 32.51 18.56
C ARG A 55 2.45 31.15 19.19
N GLY A 56 1.47 31.10 20.10
CA GLY A 56 1.07 29.85 20.75
C GLY A 56 0.44 28.87 19.76
N GLY A 57 -0.43 29.36 18.88
CA GLY A 57 -1.06 28.59 17.80
C GLY A 57 -0.03 28.01 16.85
N TYR A 58 0.94 28.82 16.44
CA TYR A 58 2.05 28.36 15.60
C TYR A 58 2.83 27.19 16.23
N CYS A 59 3.23 27.33 17.50
CA CYS A 59 3.91 26.23 18.21
C CYS A 59 3.04 24.97 18.33
N ARG A 60 1.72 25.13 18.56
CA ARG A 60 0.79 23.98 18.63
C ARG A 60 0.67 23.26 17.30
N GLU A 61 0.57 23.98 16.19
CA GLU A 61 0.50 23.39 14.85
C GLU A 61 1.78 22.59 14.51
N LEU A 62 2.96 23.14 14.80
CA LEU A 62 4.22 22.41 14.59
C LEU A 62 4.34 21.16 15.46
N ASN A 63 3.98 21.26 16.74
CA ASN A 63 4.00 20.12 17.66
C ASN A 63 3.01 19.04 17.23
N ARG A 64 1.83 19.45 16.74
CA ARG A 64 0.80 18.55 16.20
C ARG A 64 1.33 17.82 14.96
N GLU A 65 1.92 18.53 14.01
CA GLU A 65 2.45 17.90 12.80
C GLU A 65 3.56 16.90 13.14
N LEU A 66 4.49 17.27 14.02
CA LEU A 66 5.55 16.37 14.48
C LEU A 66 4.99 15.14 15.19
N PHE A 67 3.96 15.33 16.03
CA PHE A 67 3.30 14.23 16.72
C PHE A 67 2.64 13.24 15.75
N LEU A 68 1.91 13.75 14.75
CA LEU A 68 1.31 12.91 13.72
C LEU A 68 2.36 12.11 12.95
N GLN A 69 3.47 12.76 12.58
CA GLN A 69 4.59 12.06 11.94
C GLN A 69 5.20 10.98 12.83
N ALA A 70 5.36 11.23 14.14
CA ALA A 70 5.87 10.24 15.08
C ALA A 70 4.94 9.01 15.21
N LEU A 71 3.63 9.17 15.02
CA LEU A 71 2.66 8.07 14.96
C LEU A 71 2.63 7.33 13.61
N GLY A 72 3.50 7.72 12.68
CA GLY A 72 3.60 7.15 11.33
C GLY A 72 2.59 7.71 10.34
N PHE A 73 1.91 8.81 10.67
CA PHE A 73 1.08 9.50 9.70
C PHE A 73 1.93 10.37 8.78
N ARG A 74 1.60 10.35 7.49
CA ARG A 74 2.04 11.39 6.56
C ARG A 74 1.00 12.50 6.52
N VAL A 75 1.40 13.70 6.92
CA VAL A 75 0.56 14.90 6.85
C VAL A 75 0.63 15.49 5.44
N ILE A 76 -0.53 15.75 4.85
CA ILE A 76 -0.71 16.32 3.52
C ILE A 76 -1.58 17.56 3.68
N SER A 77 -1.00 18.75 3.54
CA SER A 77 -1.75 20.00 3.65
C SER A 77 -2.05 20.59 2.28
N PHE A 78 -3.30 20.96 2.04
CA PHE A 78 -3.73 21.78 0.91
C PHE A 78 -4.21 23.13 1.43
N ALA A 79 -3.93 24.22 0.73
CA ALA A 79 -4.55 25.50 1.02
C ALA A 79 -6.00 25.47 0.54
N TYR A 80 -6.94 25.99 1.34
CA TYR A 80 -8.35 26.10 0.95
C TYR A 80 -8.50 26.83 -0.39
N ASP A 81 -7.75 27.92 -0.58
CA ASP A 81 -7.80 28.71 -1.81
C ASP A 81 -7.40 27.90 -3.06
N ASP A 82 -6.45 26.97 -2.94
CA ASP A 82 -6.08 26.07 -4.04
C ASP A 82 -7.17 25.03 -4.28
N VAL A 83 -7.78 24.48 -3.23
CA VAL A 83 -8.91 23.55 -3.37
C VAL A 83 -10.09 24.21 -4.07
N GLU A 84 -10.36 25.47 -3.75
CA GLU A 84 -11.48 26.25 -4.30
C GLU A 84 -11.21 26.74 -5.72
N ARG A 85 -10.03 27.28 -5.99
CA ARG A 85 -9.73 28.01 -7.24
C ARG A 85 -8.89 27.23 -8.24
N HIS A 86 -8.09 26.27 -7.76
CA HIS A 86 -7.14 25.49 -8.55
C HIS A 86 -7.24 23.98 -8.26
N PRO A 87 -8.44 23.37 -8.23
CA PRO A 87 -8.63 21.98 -7.81
C PRO A 87 -7.83 20.98 -8.65
N GLU A 88 -7.59 21.27 -9.92
CA GLU A 88 -6.78 20.46 -10.83
C GLU A 88 -5.32 20.33 -10.39
N LEU A 89 -4.73 21.38 -9.80
CA LEU A 89 -3.39 21.35 -9.23
C LEU A 89 -3.36 20.39 -8.04
N CYS A 90 -4.29 20.55 -7.09
CA CYS A 90 -4.35 19.69 -5.91
C CYS A 90 -4.60 18.22 -6.29
N ILE A 91 -5.48 17.96 -7.26
CA ILE A 91 -5.74 16.62 -7.80
C ILE A 91 -4.46 16.03 -8.41
N THR A 92 -3.69 16.81 -9.17
CA THR A 92 -2.43 16.37 -9.78
C THR A 92 -1.39 16.01 -8.73
N LEU A 93 -1.19 16.87 -7.73
CA LEU A 93 -0.25 16.63 -6.63
C LEU A 93 -0.65 15.40 -5.80
N LEU A 94 -1.95 15.27 -5.47
CA LEU A 94 -2.47 14.11 -4.76
C LEU A 94 -2.29 12.81 -5.56
N ARG A 95 -2.50 12.85 -6.89
CA ARG A 95 -2.27 11.72 -7.78
C ARG A 95 -0.81 11.28 -7.78
N MET A 96 0.12 12.24 -7.88
CA MET A 96 1.56 11.96 -7.84
C MET A 96 1.97 11.30 -6.51
N LEU A 97 1.32 11.68 -5.42
CA LEU A 97 1.58 11.07 -4.13
C LEU A 97 1.01 9.65 -4.04
N LEU A 98 -0.25 9.45 -4.47
CA LEU A 98 -0.92 8.15 -4.48
C LEU A 98 -0.16 7.10 -5.29
N SER A 99 0.37 7.46 -6.46
CA SER A 99 1.08 6.52 -7.34
C SER A 99 2.30 5.86 -6.68
N ARG A 100 2.97 6.55 -5.75
CA ARG A 100 4.12 6.00 -5.02
C ARG A 100 3.72 4.83 -4.14
N TYR A 101 2.54 4.90 -3.53
CA TYR A 101 2.06 3.87 -2.60
C TYR A 101 1.27 2.77 -3.30
N GLU A 102 0.68 3.05 -4.46
CA GLU A 102 0.12 2.02 -5.33
C GLU A 102 1.22 1.08 -5.85
N ALA A 103 2.38 1.61 -6.24
CA ALA A 103 3.54 0.80 -6.63
C ALA A 103 4.03 -0.11 -5.49
N THR A 104 4.13 0.42 -4.26
CA THR A 104 4.51 -0.35 -3.07
C THR A 104 3.45 -1.40 -2.69
N ARG A 105 2.16 -1.07 -2.78
CA ARG A 105 1.07 -2.05 -2.55
C ARG A 105 1.08 -3.16 -3.59
N LEU A 106 1.30 -2.85 -4.87
CA LEU A 106 1.43 -3.87 -5.92
C LEU A 106 2.65 -4.76 -5.69
N ALA A 107 3.76 -4.21 -5.20
CA ALA A 107 4.92 -5.00 -4.78
C ALA A 107 4.59 -5.91 -3.57
N GLY A 108 3.86 -5.41 -2.57
CA GLY A 108 3.39 -6.17 -1.41
C GLY A 108 2.38 -7.28 -1.77
N LEU A 109 1.43 -7.00 -2.66
CA LEU A 109 0.53 -8.01 -3.22
C LEU A 109 1.31 -9.07 -3.99
N GLY A 110 2.37 -8.68 -4.71
CA GLY A 110 3.33 -9.60 -5.31
C GLY A 110 3.97 -10.53 -4.28
N LYS A 111 4.48 -9.99 -3.16
CA LYS A 111 5.05 -10.77 -2.06
C LYS A 111 4.04 -11.72 -1.42
N ILE A 112 2.81 -11.28 -1.15
CA ILE A 112 1.74 -12.11 -0.59
C ILE A 112 1.35 -13.23 -1.56
N ALA A 113 1.27 -12.92 -2.86
CA ALA A 113 0.96 -13.91 -3.89
C ALA A 113 2.09 -14.95 -4.03
N LEU A 114 3.36 -14.53 -3.95
CA LEU A 114 4.50 -15.44 -3.93
C LEU A 114 4.47 -16.35 -2.70
N LYS A 115 4.17 -15.80 -1.52
CA LYS A 115 3.96 -16.59 -0.28
C LYS A 115 2.88 -17.64 -0.44
N SER A 116 1.71 -17.22 -0.90
CA SER A 116 0.55 -18.08 -1.05
C SER A 116 0.83 -19.16 -2.11
N THR A 117 1.50 -18.81 -3.21
CA THR A 117 1.95 -19.78 -4.23
C THR A 117 2.89 -20.83 -3.64
N LEU A 118 3.88 -20.41 -2.85
CA LEU A 118 4.86 -21.30 -2.24
C LEU A 118 4.22 -22.24 -1.22
N LEU A 119 3.37 -21.72 -0.33
CA LEU A 119 2.62 -22.51 0.65
C LEU A 119 1.70 -23.52 -0.03
N PHE A 120 1.00 -23.10 -1.08
CA PHE A 120 0.15 -23.99 -1.87
C PHE A 120 0.96 -25.11 -2.53
N ALA A 121 2.08 -24.78 -3.17
CA ALA A 121 2.96 -25.77 -3.78
C ALA A 121 3.50 -26.79 -2.75
N ALA A 122 3.84 -26.31 -1.55
CA ALA A 122 4.28 -27.15 -0.44
C ALA A 122 3.17 -28.09 0.07
N GLN A 123 1.95 -27.56 0.24
CA GLN A 123 0.78 -28.33 0.67
C GLN A 123 0.37 -29.40 -0.34
N LEU A 124 0.55 -29.12 -1.64
CA LEU A 124 0.23 -30.07 -2.70
C LEU A 124 1.05 -31.36 -2.60
N GLY A 125 2.25 -31.31 -1.99
CA GLY A 125 3.12 -32.46 -1.78
C GLY A 125 3.68 -33.09 -3.07
N LYS A 126 3.44 -32.45 -4.21
CA LYS A 126 3.86 -32.86 -5.56
C LYS A 126 4.16 -31.62 -6.41
N SER A 127 4.75 -31.81 -7.58
CA SER A 127 5.04 -30.70 -8.49
C SER A 127 3.77 -29.92 -8.85
N VAL A 128 3.84 -28.59 -8.77
CA VAL A 128 2.74 -27.66 -9.03
C VAL A 128 2.76 -27.17 -10.48
N ARG A 129 1.60 -27.06 -11.13
CA ARG A 129 1.49 -26.48 -12.48
C ARG A 129 1.04 -25.02 -12.41
N PRO A 130 1.38 -24.19 -13.42
CA PRO A 130 0.85 -22.83 -13.52
C PRO A 130 -0.67 -22.74 -13.48
N LYS A 131 -1.38 -23.74 -14.04
CA LYS A 131 -2.85 -23.80 -13.98
C LYS A 131 -3.35 -23.93 -12.53
N ASP A 132 -2.70 -24.76 -11.72
CA ASP A 132 -3.10 -24.99 -10.33
C ASP A 132 -2.95 -23.68 -9.52
N VAL A 133 -1.88 -22.93 -9.75
CA VAL A 133 -1.65 -21.61 -9.12
C VAL A 133 -2.64 -20.55 -9.62
N ALA A 134 -2.92 -20.53 -10.92
CA ALA A 134 -3.89 -19.60 -11.50
C ALA A 134 -5.30 -19.81 -10.91
N GLU A 135 -5.72 -21.07 -10.76
CA GLU A 135 -6.99 -21.43 -10.11
C GLU A 135 -6.97 -21.11 -8.62
N HIS A 136 -5.88 -21.43 -7.90
CA HIS A 136 -5.76 -21.19 -6.47
C HIS A 136 -5.81 -19.69 -6.11
N LEU A 137 -5.15 -18.83 -6.90
CA LEU A 137 -5.06 -17.39 -6.63
C LEU A 137 -6.06 -16.53 -7.42
N GLY A 138 -6.85 -17.12 -8.32
CA GLY A 138 -7.76 -16.38 -9.18
C GLY A 138 -7.06 -15.41 -10.14
N VAL A 139 -5.85 -15.76 -10.61
CA VAL A 139 -5.02 -14.89 -11.48
C VAL A 139 -4.89 -15.47 -12.89
N SER A 140 -4.47 -14.63 -13.85
CA SER A 140 -4.20 -15.10 -15.21
C SER A 140 -3.07 -16.14 -15.23
N HIS A 141 -3.10 -17.06 -16.21
CA HIS A 141 -2.03 -18.05 -16.42
C HIS A 141 -0.65 -17.39 -16.54
N ARG A 142 -0.55 -16.24 -17.23
CA ARG A 142 0.69 -15.47 -17.36
C ARG A 142 1.23 -15.00 -16.00
N THR A 143 0.34 -14.54 -15.13
CA THR A 143 0.69 -14.10 -13.77
C THR A 143 1.16 -15.27 -12.91
N ALA A 144 0.49 -16.42 -13.00
CA ALA A 144 0.89 -17.64 -12.30
C ALA A 144 2.29 -18.13 -12.72
N VAL A 145 2.58 -18.15 -14.02
CA VAL A 145 3.93 -18.50 -14.53
C VAL A 145 4.99 -17.54 -13.98
N ARG A 146 4.69 -16.23 -13.93
CA ARG A 146 5.62 -15.23 -13.39
C ARG A 146 5.94 -15.48 -11.92
N TYR A 147 4.95 -15.80 -11.09
CA TYR A 147 5.17 -16.10 -9.67
C TYR A 147 6.03 -17.36 -9.49
N LEU A 148 5.75 -18.42 -10.23
CA LEU A 148 6.53 -19.66 -10.20
C LEU A 148 7.99 -19.43 -10.63
N GLN A 149 8.21 -18.64 -11.69
CA GLN A 149 9.56 -18.27 -12.14
C GLN A 149 10.31 -17.43 -11.11
N GLN A 150 9.64 -16.48 -10.45
CA GLN A 150 10.24 -15.70 -9.36
C GLN A 150 10.65 -16.59 -8.19
N LEU A 151 9.80 -17.54 -7.77
CA LEU A 151 10.16 -18.50 -6.73
C LEU A 151 11.33 -19.42 -7.15
N CYS A 152 11.48 -19.72 -8.44
CA CYS A 152 12.69 -20.40 -8.95
C CYS A 152 13.94 -19.52 -8.85
N GLN A 153 13.86 -18.26 -9.26
CA GLN A 153 14.98 -17.31 -9.16
C GLN A 153 15.42 -17.11 -7.71
N MET A 154 14.48 -17.19 -6.77
CA MET A 154 14.72 -17.10 -5.34
C MET A 154 15.19 -18.44 -4.71
N GLY A 155 15.28 -19.53 -5.50
CA GLY A 155 15.79 -20.83 -5.06
C GLY A 155 14.82 -21.65 -4.21
N TRP A 156 13.51 -21.37 -4.28
CA TRP A 156 12.48 -22.12 -3.54
C TRP A 156 11.85 -23.24 -4.35
N LEU A 157 11.76 -23.04 -5.67
CA LEU A 157 11.25 -24.01 -6.62
C LEU A 157 12.31 -24.35 -7.67
N ILE A 158 12.19 -25.53 -8.28
CA ILE A 158 12.90 -25.88 -9.52
C ILE A 158 11.90 -26.20 -10.63
N PRO A 159 12.14 -25.75 -11.87
CA PRO A 159 11.33 -26.15 -13.00
C PRO A 159 11.61 -27.60 -13.36
N GLN A 160 10.55 -28.40 -13.54
CA GLN A 160 10.65 -29.73 -14.14
C GLN A 160 10.36 -29.65 -15.64
N LEU A 161 11.35 -30.11 -16.42
CA LEU A 161 11.26 -30.20 -17.87
C LEU A 161 10.45 -31.43 -18.26
N SER A 162 9.43 -31.25 -19.09
CA SER A 162 8.72 -32.38 -19.67
C SER A 162 9.50 -32.95 -20.86
N GLY A 163 9.72 -34.27 -20.83
CA GLY A 163 10.40 -35.00 -21.89
C GLY A 163 9.84 -34.74 -23.28
N SER A 164 10.74 -34.71 -24.27
CA SER A 164 10.59 -34.44 -25.71
C SER A 164 10.29 -33.00 -26.18
N SER A 165 9.66 -32.11 -25.40
CA SER A 165 9.35 -30.72 -25.85
C SER A 165 10.18 -29.61 -25.20
N GLY A 166 10.92 -29.91 -24.12
CA GLY A 166 11.73 -28.93 -23.39
C GLY A 166 10.92 -27.84 -22.65
N ARG A 167 9.58 -27.91 -22.67
CA ARG A 167 8.71 -26.94 -21.99
C ARG A 167 8.65 -27.24 -20.50
N VAL A 168 8.76 -26.19 -19.68
CA VAL A 168 8.52 -26.25 -18.24
C VAL A 168 7.01 -26.38 -18.01
N LEU A 169 6.58 -27.55 -17.55
CA LEU A 169 5.15 -27.81 -17.25
C LEU A 169 4.84 -27.76 -15.76
N MET A 170 5.85 -28.01 -14.93
CA MET A 170 5.68 -28.24 -13.50
C MET A 170 6.85 -27.65 -12.72
N TYR A 171 6.62 -27.36 -11.44
CA TYR A 171 7.59 -26.79 -10.53
C TYR A 171 7.60 -27.60 -9.24
N GLU A 172 8.78 -27.97 -8.76
CA GLU A 172 8.95 -28.76 -7.54
C GLU A 172 9.56 -27.90 -6.43
N VAL A 173 9.05 -28.07 -5.21
CA VAL A 173 9.56 -27.39 -4.01
C VAL A 173 10.87 -28.05 -3.57
N ILE A 174 11.96 -27.27 -3.51
CA ILE A 174 13.28 -27.77 -3.09
C ILE A 174 13.69 -27.33 -1.68
N ARG A 175 13.11 -26.24 -1.18
CA ARG A 175 13.37 -25.70 0.16
C ARG A 175 12.12 -25.77 1.00
N ARG A 176 12.27 -26.21 2.26
CA ARG A 176 11.20 -26.35 3.25
C ARG A 176 11.49 -25.60 4.54
N ASP A 177 12.53 -24.77 4.55
CA ASP A 177 12.88 -23.87 5.64
C ASP A 177 12.07 -22.57 5.54
N TRP A 178 10.76 -22.70 5.78
CA TRP A 178 9.75 -21.65 5.56
C TRP A 178 10.01 -20.36 6.33
N ASP A 179 10.70 -20.45 7.46
CA ASP A 179 11.03 -19.32 8.33
C ASP A 179 12.23 -18.50 7.83
N ALA A 180 13.01 -19.01 6.87
CA ALA A 180 14.13 -18.29 6.25
C ALA A 180 13.67 -17.35 5.12
N PHE A 181 12.37 -17.31 4.82
CA PHE A 181 11.79 -16.42 3.82
C PHE A 181 11.48 -15.06 4.44
N GLU A 182 12.45 -14.16 4.45
CA GLU A 182 12.18 -12.75 4.76
C GLU A 182 11.35 -12.12 3.62
N TRP A 183 10.16 -11.64 3.95
CA TRP A 183 9.15 -11.18 2.97
C TRP A 183 9.47 -9.82 2.36
#